data_AF-A0A0F4GI68-F1
#
_entry.id   AF-A0A0F4GI68-F1
#
_cell.length_a   1.000
_cell.length_b   1.000
_cell.length_c   1.000
_cell.angle_alpha   90.00
_cell.angle_beta   90.00
_cell.angle_gamma   90.00
#
_symmetry.space_group_name_H-M   'P 1'
#
loop_
_entity.id
_entity.type
_entity.pdbx_description
1 polymer ?
#
loop_
_entity_poly.entity_id
_entity_poly.type
_entity_poly.pdbx_seq_one_letter_code
_entity_poly.pdbx_strand_id
1 'polypeptide(L)'
;MPQANATPKGPSHVVWQRGNIHLMSVCQQVHDECAELLYGCNSFLLFVTFQGITFRFSWLLPSGLAPTRRYDFLELLPAKYLPLIKRAIINLDHVDSYTAMLKFNVSGKGLTQGLRKQVQRLVNALRTNADAANDDEKRLAKISIRVSNGNAFLDRDKSEIVRQKEGAIKVSEDLEVMLVPFGDLRGVREVQISGAVTDKFATSLKEKMMSLEKLDEAAIERSLKNLEMAPSPQLCVYGNDMT
;
A
#
# COMPACT_ATOMS: atom_id res chain seq x y z
N MET A 1 -1.43 11.68 37.52
CA MET A 1 -1.06 12.78 36.61
C MET A 1 -0.67 12.19 35.26
N PRO A 2 -1.54 12.16 34.24
CA PRO A 2 -1.14 11.69 32.92
C PRO A 2 -0.51 12.86 32.14
N GLN A 3 0.77 12.73 31.78
CA GLN A 3 1.42 13.68 30.88
C GLN A 3 0.85 13.52 29.47
N ALA A 4 -0.01 14.46 29.09
CA ALA A 4 -0.37 14.73 27.71
C ALA A 4 0.76 15.53 27.06
N ASN A 5 1.28 15.00 25.96
CA ASN A 5 1.82 15.68 24.76
C ASN A 5 2.87 14.79 24.10
N ALA A 6 2.44 13.61 23.67
CA ALA A 6 3.13 12.97 22.55
C ALA A 6 2.78 13.82 21.32
N THR A 7 3.76 14.58 20.83
CA THR A 7 3.74 15.14 19.48
C THR A 7 3.24 14.05 18.52
N PRO A 8 2.32 14.36 17.59
CA PRO A 8 1.81 13.35 16.67
C PRO A 8 2.99 12.84 15.85
N LYS A 9 3.55 11.69 16.28
CA LYS A 9 4.48 10.89 15.49
C LYS A 9 3.76 10.71 14.17
N GLY A 10 4.40 11.14 13.08
CA GLY A 10 3.76 11.20 11.77
C GLY A 10 3.11 9.87 11.37
N PRO A 11 2.36 9.84 10.23
CA PRO A 11 1.41 8.77 9.84
C PRO A 11 1.92 7.31 9.83
N SER A 12 3.20 7.08 10.14
CA SER A 12 3.87 5.79 10.20
C SER A 12 3.63 4.95 11.45
N HIS A 13 2.87 5.43 12.43
CA HIS A 13 2.65 4.66 13.66
C HIS A 13 1.16 4.55 13.98
N VAL A 14 0.46 3.71 13.19
CA VAL A 14 -0.89 3.27 13.54
C VAL A 14 -0.77 2.18 14.60
N VAL A 15 -1.38 2.39 15.76
CA VAL A 15 -1.46 1.41 16.84
C VAL A 15 -2.91 1.06 17.04
N TRP A 16 -3.20 -0.23 16.97
CA TRP A 16 -4.50 -0.78 17.22
C TRP A 16 -4.69 -0.98 18.72
N GLN A 17 -5.85 -0.63 19.24
CA GLN A 17 -6.22 -1.07 20.57
C GLN A 17 -6.78 -2.48 20.47
N ARG A 18 -6.11 -3.46 21.09
CA ARG A 18 -6.57 -4.85 21.05
C ARG A 18 -7.77 -5.00 21.99
N GLY A 19 -8.96 -5.03 21.41
CA GLY A 19 -10.21 -5.30 22.12
C GLY A 19 -10.52 -6.80 22.24
N ASN A 20 -11.68 -7.09 22.82
CA ASN A 20 -12.24 -8.42 22.89
C ASN A 20 -13.01 -8.74 21.58
N ILE A 21 -12.56 -9.76 20.84
CA ILE A 21 -13.20 -10.21 19.58
C ILE A 21 -14.13 -11.41 19.76
N HIS A 22 -14.28 -11.95 20.97
CA HIS A 22 -15.11 -13.13 21.22
C HIS A 22 -16.59 -12.88 20.88
N LEU A 23 -17.04 -11.62 20.94
CA LEU A 23 -18.38 -11.23 20.54
C LEU A 23 -18.69 -11.58 19.07
N MET A 24 -17.68 -11.57 18.21
CA MET A 24 -17.81 -11.95 16.79
C MET A 24 -18.07 -13.45 16.57
N SER A 25 -17.97 -14.28 17.61
CA SER A 25 -18.17 -15.74 17.51
C SER A 25 -19.56 -16.19 17.96
N VAL A 26 -20.41 -15.27 18.44
CA VAL A 26 -21.69 -15.61 19.09
C VAL A 26 -22.78 -15.92 18.06
N CYS A 27 -23.00 -15.04 17.08
CA CYS A 27 -23.95 -15.25 16.00
C CYS A 27 -23.55 -14.47 14.74
N GLN A 28 -24.14 -14.84 13.59
CA GLN A 28 -23.78 -14.26 12.30
C GLN A 28 -24.12 -12.77 12.18
N GLN A 29 -25.28 -12.33 12.70
CA GLN A 29 -25.65 -10.93 12.65
C GLN A 29 -24.67 -10.04 13.43
N VAL A 30 -24.39 -10.40 14.68
CA VAL A 30 -23.42 -9.66 15.52
C VAL A 30 -22.03 -9.73 14.91
N HIS A 31 -21.66 -10.86 14.29
CA HIS A 31 -20.41 -10.97 13.55
C HIS A 31 -20.33 -9.96 12.41
N ASP A 32 -21.35 -9.86 11.57
CA ASP A 32 -21.36 -8.98 10.40
C ASP A 32 -21.34 -7.50 10.82
N GLU A 33 -22.11 -7.11 11.84
CA GLU A 33 -22.10 -5.75 12.41
C GLU A 33 -20.75 -5.40 13.04
N CYS A 34 -20.16 -6.32 13.81
CA CYS A 34 -18.84 -6.12 14.41
C CYS A 34 -17.73 -6.08 13.36
N ALA A 35 -17.83 -6.89 12.29
CA ALA A 35 -16.89 -6.88 11.19
C ALA A 35 -16.94 -5.54 10.45
N GLU A 36 -18.13 -5.01 10.19
CA GLU A 36 -18.28 -3.68 9.58
C GLU A 36 -17.62 -2.59 10.43
N LEU A 37 -17.82 -2.62 11.75
CA LEU A 37 -17.15 -1.68 12.66
C LEU A 37 -15.63 -1.87 12.68
N LEU A 38 -15.15 -3.11 12.70
CA LEU A 38 -13.73 -3.44 12.79
C LEU A 38 -12.98 -3.05 11.51
N TYR A 39 -13.52 -3.33 10.34
CA TYR A 39 -12.85 -3.05 9.07
C TYR A 39 -13.17 -1.65 8.53
N GLY A 40 -14.36 -1.10 8.82
CA GLY A 40 -14.81 0.19 8.30
C GLY A 40 -14.28 1.41 9.04
N CYS A 41 -14.10 1.32 10.35
CA CYS A 41 -13.68 2.47 11.15
C CYS A 41 -12.15 2.56 11.31
N ASN A 42 -11.47 1.42 11.25
CA ASN A 42 -10.04 1.33 11.52
C ASN A 42 -9.19 1.62 10.28
N SER A 43 -7.96 2.08 10.53
CA SER A 43 -6.98 2.37 9.49
C SER A 43 -5.97 1.23 9.35
N PHE A 44 -5.82 0.72 8.12
CA PHE A 44 -4.89 -0.36 7.83
C PHE A 44 -3.54 0.19 7.37
N LEU A 45 -2.45 -0.28 7.99
CA LEU A 45 -1.10 0.10 7.59
C LEU A 45 -0.48 -1.01 6.72
N LEU A 46 -0.45 -0.76 5.42
CA LEU A 46 0.05 -1.67 4.41
C LEU A 46 1.46 -1.28 3.97
N PHE A 47 2.30 -2.29 3.78
CA PHE A 47 3.63 -2.17 3.21
C PHE A 47 3.68 -2.98 1.93
N VAL A 48 3.86 -2.29 0.82
CA VAL A 48 3.98 -2.88 -0.51
C VAL A 48 5.46 -2.90 -0.86
N THR A 49 5.97 -4.12 -0.99
CA THR A 49 7.36 -4.40 -1.38
C THR A 49 7.35 -5.27 -2.62
N PHE A 50 8.51 -5.52 -3.23
CA PHE A 50 8.62 -6.45 -4.35
C PHE A 50 8.13 -7.87 -3.99
N GLN A 51 8.40 -8.32 -2.76
CA GLN A 51 8.05 -9.66 -2.30
C GLN A 51 6.54 -9.85 -2.11
N GLY A 52 5.83 -8.81 -1.68
CA GLY A 52 4.39 -8.89 -1.42
C GLY A 52 3.83 -7.70 -0.68
N ILE A 53 2.55 -7.82 -0.31
CA ILE A 53 1.76 -6.81 0.39
C ILE A 53 1.59 -7.27 1.84
N THR A 54 2.27 -6.59 2.76
CA THR A 54 2.21 -6.96 4.18
C THR A 54 1.39 -5.96 4.99
N PHE A 55 0.51 -6.47 5.84
CA PHE A 55 -0.18 -5.69 6.85
C PHE A 55 0.65 -5.66 8.13
N ARG A 56 1.00 -4.45 8.59
CA ARG A 56 1.71 -4.26 9.85
C ARG A 56 0.70 -3.99 10.95
N PHE A 57 0.41 -5.02 11.73
CA PHE A 57 -0.44 -4.94 12.90
C PHE A 57 0.39 -4.63 14.14
N SER A 58 0.38 -3.38 14.58
CA SER A 58 0.93 -2.98 15.88
C SER A 58 -0.23 -2.76 16.85
N TRP A 59 -0.16 -3.30 18.07
CA TRP A 59 -1.22 -3.09 19.06
C TRP A 59 -0.69 -2.64 20.41
N LEU A 60 -1.48 -1.83 21.12
CA LEU A 60 -1.10 -1.30 22.42
C LEU A 60 -1.39 -2.33 23.52
N LEU A 61 -0.38 -2.64 24.32
CA LEU A 61 -0.53 -3.41 25.55
C LEU A 61 -0.85 -2.50 26.74
N PRO A 62 -1.49 -3.01 27.80
CA PRO A 62 -1.67 -2.26 29.06
C PRO A 62 -0.37 -1.74 29.68
N SER A 63 0.77 -2.38 29.37
CA SER A 63 2.11 -1.95 29.77
C SER A 63 2.65 -0.73 29.02
N GLY A 64 1.93 -0.24 28.01
CA GLY A 64 2.37 0.87 27.14
C GLY A 64 3.31 0.45 26.00
N LEU A 65 3.69 -0.83 25.93
CA LEU A 65 4.46 -1.38 24.81
C LEU A 65 3.55 -1.63 23.60
N ALA A 66 4.12 -1.47 22.39
CA ALA A 66 3.43 -1.69 21.13
C ALA A 66 4.12 -2.79 20.29
N PRO A 67 3.93 -4.08 20.63
CA PRO A 67 4.39 -5.17 19.78
C PRO A 67 3.84 -5.04 18.36
N THR A 68 4.64 -5.48 17.38
CA THR A 68 4.31 -5.45 15.96
C THR A 68 4.30 -6.87 15.40
N ARG A 69 3.28 -7.23 14.63
CA ARG A 69 3.23 -8.44 13.81
C ARG A 69 2.98 -8.09 12.35
N ARG A 70 3.56 -8.89 11.45
CA ARG A 70 3.39 -8.75 10.00
C ARG A 70 2.57 -9.92 9.49
N TYR A 71 1.58 -9.65 8.66
CA TYR A 71 0.76 -10.65 7.99
C TYR A 71 0.76 -10.37 6.49
N ASP A 72 0.63 -11.40 5.66
CA ASP A 72 0.30 -11.19 4.25
C ASP A 72 -1.15 -10.68 4.18
N PHE A 73 -1.35 -9.50 3.63
CA PHE A 73 -2.65 -8.83 3.65
C PHE A 73 -3.69 -9.57 2.82
N LEU A 74 -3.29 -10.10 1.66
CA LEU A 74 -4.23 -10.75 0.73
C LEU A 74 -4.60 -12.15 1.21
N GLU A 75 -3.71 -12.82 1.96
CA GLU A 75 -4.00 -14.14 2.53
C GLU A 75 -4.76 -14.05 3.85
N LEU A 76 -4.54 -12.99 4.64
CA LEU A 76 -5.19 -12.80 5.94
C LEU A 76 -6.69 -12.51 5.81
N LEU A 77 -7.07 -11.73 4.80
CA LEU A 77 -8.43 -11.19 4.66
C LEU A 77 -9.20 -11.91 3.55
N PRO A 78 -10.21 -12.72 3.90
CA PRO A 78 -11.17 -13.22 2.93
C PRO A 78 -11.79 -12.09 2.09
N ALA A 79 -12.11 -12.39 0.83
CA ALA A 79 -12.69 -11.44 -0.11
C ALA A 79 -13.98 -10.75 0.41
N LYS A 80 -14.71 -11.39 1.33
CA LYS A 80 -15.90 -10.82 1.99
C LYS A 80 -15.59 -9.56 2.81
N TYR A 81 -14.40 -9.46 3.42
CA TYR A 81 -14.07 -8.36 4.34
C TYR A 81 -13.26 -7.23 3.70
N LEU A 82 -12.63 -7.48 2.54
CA LEU A 82 -12.00 -6.44 1.73
C LEU A 82 -12.93 -5.23 1.45
N PRO A 83 -14.22 -5.40 1.07
CA PRO A 83 -15.17 -4.29 0.88
C PRO A 83 -15.47 -3.44 2.09
N LEU A 84 -15.20 -3.97 3.29
CA LEU A 84 -15.44 -3.23 4.51
C LEU A 84 -14.30 -2.26 4.83
N ILE A 85 -13.13 -2.38 4.18
CA ILE A 85 -11.98 -1.53 4.44
C ILE A 85 -12.21 -0.15 3.82
N LYS A 86 -12.40 0.87 4.67
CA LYS A 86 -12.62 2.26 4.22
C LYS A 86 -11.37 3.14 4.32
N ARG A 87 -10.40 2.77 5.17
CA ARG A 87 -9.22 3.61 5.48
C ARG A 87 -7.93 2.81 5.35
N ALA A 88 -7.04 3.22 4.44
CA ALA A 88 -5.76 2.56 4.21
C ALA A 88 -4.60 3.56 4.13
N ILE A 89 -3.49 3.20 4.77
CA ILE A 89 -2.20 3.88 4.68
C ILE A 89 -1.24 2.90 4.01
N ILE A 90 -0.81 3.23 2.81
CA ILE A 90 0.00 2.39 1.94
C ILE A 90 1.41 2.98 1.90
N ASN A 91 2.38 2.26 2.42
CA ASN A 91 3.79 2.57 2.27
C ASN A 91 4.37 1.70 1.15
N LEU A 92 4.91 2.34 0.13
CA LEU A 92 5.58 1.72 -1.01
C LEU A 92 7.06 1.86 -0.79
N ASP A 93 7.75 0.72 -0.66
CA ASP A 93 9.18 0.71 -0.44
C ASP A 93 9.91 0.27 -1.70
N HIS A 94 10.50 1.24 -2.39
CA HIS A 94 11.36 1.03 -3.54
C HIS A 94 12.81 0.95 -3.05
N VAL A 95 13.25 -0.24 -2.69
CA VAL A 95 14.63 -0.46 -2.24
C VAL A 95 15.53 -0.67 -3.46
N ASP A 96 16.01 0.41 -4.05
CA ASP A 96 17.12 0.35 -4.99
C ASP A 96 18.43 0.63 -4.25
N SER A 97 18.98 -0.41 -3.64
CA SER A 97 20.21 -0.35 -2.85
C SER A 97 21.49 -0.24 -3.68
N TYR A 98 21.40 -0.07 -5.00
CA TYR A 98 22.53 -0.21 -5.93
C TYR A 98 23.03 1.11 -6.52
N THR A 99 22.76 2.25 -5.86
CA THR A 99 23.18 3.59 -6.30
C THR A 99 24.69 3.78 -6.52
N ALA A 100 25.53 2.77 -6.24
CA ALA A 100 26.97 2.77 -6.53
C ALA A 100 27.50 1.48 -7.20
N MET A 101 26.64 0.54 -7.62
CA MET A 101 27.06 -0.72 -8.23
C MET A 101 26.52 -0.83 -9.66
N LEU A 102 27.41 -1.09 -10.64
CA LEU A 102 27.00 -1.37 -12.02
C LEU A 102 26.18 -2.67 -12.05
N LYS A 103 24.88 -2.53 -12.32
CA LYS A 103 23.96 -3.65 -12.43
C LYS A 103 23.83 -4.10 -13.89
N PHE A 104 24.30 -5.29 -14.20
CA PHE A 104 23.99 -5.97 -15.46
C PHE A 104 22.60 -6.61 -15.34
N ASN A 105 21.55 -5.88 -15.74
CA ASN A 105 20.21 -6.47 -15.83
C ASN A 105 20.16 -7.39 -17.06
N VAL A 106 20.09 -8.71 -16.85
CA VAL A 106 19.82 -9.67 -17.92
C VAL A 106 18.32 -9.66 -18.23
N SER A 107 17.91 -8.81 -19.18
CA SER A 107 16.60 -8.74 -19.88
C SER A 107 15.29 -8.92 -19.08
N GLY A 108 15.33 -8.84 -17.75
CA GLY A 108 14.16 -8.91 -16.88
C GLY A 108 13.43 -7.57 -16.80
N LYS A 109 12.11 -7.64 -16.62
CA LYS A 109 11.18 -6.52 -16.50
C LYS A 109 11.43 -5.56 -15.30
N GLY A 110 12.44 -5.80 -14.48
CA GLY A 110 12.92 -4.87 -13.44
C GLY A 110 12.10 -4.85 -12.15
N LEU A 111 12.68 -4.22 -11.11
CA LEU A 111 12.08 -4.05 -9.77
C LEU A 111 10.79 -3.21 -9.84
N THR A 112 10.83 -2.15 -10.64
CA THR A 112 9.73 -1.20 -10.84
C THR A 112 8.49 -1.88 -11.41
N GLN A 113 8.64 -2.75 -12.41
CA GLN A 113 7.51 -3.51 -12.93
C GLN A 113 6.97 -4.55 -11.94
N GLY A 114 7.84 -5.16 -11.13
CA GLY A 114 7.42 -6.07 -10.06
C GLY A 114 6.57 -5.36 -9.01
N LEU A 115 7.04 -4.20 -8.51
CA LEU A 115 6.27 -3.37 -7.59
C LEU A 115 4.96 -2.88 -8.23
N ARG A 116 4.99 -2.42 -9.48
CA ARG A 116 3.78 -2.03 -10.22
C ARG A 116 2.74 -3.15 -10.25
N LYS A 117 3.15 -4.40 -10.46
CA LYS A 117 2.24 -5.55 -10.40
C LYS A 117 1.66 -5.76 -9.01
N GLN A 118 2.44 -5.62 -7.94
CA GLN A 118 1.92 -5.72 -6.57
C GLN A 118 0.94 -4.57 -6.26
N VAL A 119 1.24 -3.36 -6.73
CA VAL A 119 0.32 -2.22 -6.65
C VAL A 119 -0.98 -2.54 -7.39
N GLN A 120 -0.91 -3.07 -8.61
CA GLN A 120 -2.11 -3.47 -9.36
C GLN A 120 -2.93 -4.54 -8.61
N ARG A 121 -2.27 -5.55 -8.01
CA ARG A 121 -2.96 -6.57 -7.20
C ARG A 121 -3.70 -5.95 -6.01
N LEU A 122 -3.05 -5.02 -5.31
CA LEU A 122 -3.65 -4.29 -4.21
C LEU A 122 -4.85 -3.45 -4.68
N VAL A 123 -4.68 -2.72 -5.78
CA VAL A 123 -5.73 -1.91 -6.39
C VAL A 123 -6.93 -2.76 -6.78
N ASN A 124 -6.71 -3.91 -7.42
CA ASN A 124 -7.79 -4.82 -7.80
C ASN A 124 -8.54 -5.36 -6.57
N ALA A 125 -7.81 -5.68 -5.49
CA ALA A 125 -8.40 -6.14 -4.23
C ALA A 125 -9.19 -5.05 -3.49
N LEU A 126 -8.81 -3.77 -3.64
CA LEU A 126 -9.54 -2.64 -3.06
C LEU A 126 -10.67 -2.13 -3.97
N ARG A 127 -10.61 -2.42 -5.27
CA ARG A 127 -11.60 -2.01 -6.27
C ARG A 127 -12.90 -2.78 -6.18
N THR A 128 -12.89 -4.04 -5.76
CA THR A 128 -14.11 -4.81 -5.46
C THR A 128 -15.07 -4.08 -4.52
N ASN A 129 -14.56 -3.07 -3.80
CA ASN A 129 -15.29 -2.20 -2.90
C ASN A 129 -16.00 -1.04 -3.64
N ALA A 130 -15.40 -0.54 -4.73
CA ALA A 130 -15.82 0.66 -5.45
C ALA A 130 -16.88 0.39 -6.54
N ASP A 131 -16.87 -0.79 -7.17
CA ASP A 131 -17.80 -1.15 -8.25
C ASP A 131 -19.21 -1.56 -7.76
N ALA A 132 -19.43 -1.66 -6.43
CA ALA A 132 -20.76 -1.76 -5.83
C ALA A 132 -21.49 -0.40 -5.90
N ALA A 133 -21.77 0.03 -7.13
CA ALA A 133 -21.97 1.40 -7.58
C ALA A 133 -23.22 2.15 -7.07
N ASN A 134 -23.89 1.70 -6.00
CA ASN A 134 -25.09 2.38 -5.47
C ASN A 134 -25.02 2.73 -3.97
N ASP A 135 -24.06 2.22 -3.20
CA ASP A 135 -23.93 2.55 -1.78
C ASP A 135 -22.74 3.49 -1.56
N ASP A 136 -23.02 4.75 -1.24
CA ASP A 136 -22.02 5.74 -0.77
C ASP A 136 -21.19 5.24 0.43
N GLU A 137 -21.65 4.17 1.09
CA GLU A 137 -21.07 3.52 2.26
C GLU A 137 -19.89 2.59 1.96
N LYS A 138 -19.79 2.02 0.74
CA LYS A 138 -18.75 1.04 0.36
C LYS A 138 -17.52 1.69 -0.29
N ARG A 139 -17.54 3.00 -0.48
CA ARG A 139 -16.42 3.76 -1.03
C ARG A 139 -15.26 3.86 -0.04
N LEU A 140 -14.04 3.86 -0.58
CA LEU A 140 -12.83 4.15 0.18
C LEU A 140 -12.89 5.58 0.71
N ALA A 141 -12.95 5.73 2.02
CA ALA A 141 -13.06 7.02 2.68
C ALA A 141 -11.72 7.77 2.66
N LYS A 142 -10.61 7.07 2.98
CA LYS A 142 -9.30 7.71 3.09
C LYS A 142 -8.18 6.79 2.64
N ILE A 143 -7.36 7.27 1.72
CA ILE A 143 -6.13 6.61 1.29
C ILE A 143 -4.94 7.55 1.46
N SER A 144 -3.93 7.10 2.18
CA SER A 144 -2.64 7.79 2.27
C SER A 144 -1.58 6.93 1.60
N ILE A 145 -0.96 7.43 0.54
CA ILE A 145 0.12 6.77 -0.18
C ILE A 145 1.43 7.47 0.19
N ARG A 146 2.41 6.67 0.62
CA ARG A 146 3.76 7.12 0.92
C ARG A 146 4.76 6.33 0.11
N VAL A 147 5.60 6.99 -0.66
CA VAL A 147 6.69 6.35 -1.42
C VAL A 147 8.01 6.61 -0.73
N SER A 148 8.73 5.54 -0.38
CA SER A 148 10.14 5.58 0.03
C SER A 148 11.04 5.00 -1.05
N ASN A 149 12.18 5.66 -1.28
CA ASN A 149 13.24 5.24 -2.18
C ASN A 149 14.50 4.90 -1.36
N GLY A 150 14.71 3.62 -1.08
CA GLY A 150 15.87 3.07 -0.39
C GLY A 150 15.80 3.13 1.13
N ASN A 151 15.65 4.33 1.72
CA ASN A 151 15.60 4.47 3.18
C ASN A 151 14.52 5.46 3.63
N ALA A 152 13.43 4.92 4.19
CA ALA A 152 12.29 5.67 4.70
C ALA A 152 12.60 6.65 5.85
N PHE A 153 13.78 6.53 6.49
CA PHE A 153 14.25 7.49 7.49
C PHE A 153 14.96 8.67 6.83
N LEU A 154 15.88 8.40 5.90
CA LEU A 154 16.58 9.45 5.16
C LEU A 154 15.63 10.25 4.25
N ASP A 155 14.61 9.61 3.67
CA ASP A 155 13.64 10.29 2.82
C ASP A 155 12.74 11.30 3.54
N ARG A 156 12.61 11.18 4.87
CA ARG A 156 11.87 12.16 5.70
C ARG A 156 12.68 13.43 5.94
N ASP A 157 14.00 13.29 5.97
CA ASP A 157 14.93 14.35 6.34
C ASP A 157 15.65 14.95 5.11
N LYS A 158 15.59 14.28 3.94
CA LYS A 158 16.12 14.79 2.68
C LYS A 158 15.30 15.98 2.18
N SER A 159 15.94 17.13 2.06
CA SER A 159 15.38 18.32 1.42
C SER A 159 15.22 18.12 -0.10
N GLU A 160 14.28 18.85 -0.68
CA GLU A 160 13.96 18.84 -2.12
C GLU A 160 15.21 19.11 -3.00
N ILE A 161 16.15 19.93 -2.49
CA ILE A 161 17.42 20.31 -3.12
C ILE A 161 18.37 19.11 -3.24
N VAL A 162 18.40 18.21 -2.25
CA VAL A 162 19.25 17.02 -2.26
C VAL A 162 18.74 16.01 -3.29
N ARG A 163 17.40 15.91 -3.44
CA ARG A 163 16.77 15.03 -4.42
C ARG A 163 17.09 15.45 -5.85
N GLN A 164 17.09 16.75 -6.15
CA GLN A 164 17.42 17.26 -7.49
C GLN A 164 18.89 17.00 -7.90
N LYS A 165 19.79 16.89 -6.92
CA LYS A 165 21.24 16.71 -7.16
C LYS A 165 21.65 15.25 -7.40
N GLU A 166 20.87 14.28 -6.90
CA GLU A 166 21.09 12.83 -7.08
C GLU A 166 20.23 12.28 -8.24
N GLY A 167 20.56 12.59 -9.50
CA GLY A 167 20.02 11.86 -10.67
C GLY A 167 18.48 11.78 -10.79
N ALA A 168 17.77 12.77 -10.23
CA ALA A 168 16.35 12.73 -9.87
C ALA A 168 15.35 12.35 -10.96
N ILE A 169 15.67 12.67 -12.23
CA ILE A 169 14.67 12.68 -13.30
C ILE A 169 14.26 11.26 -13.68
N LYS A 170 15.22 10.34 -13.88
CA LYS A 170 14.92 8.94 -14.26
C LYS A 170 14.27 8.15 -13.12
N VAL A 171 14.73 8.38 -11.88
CA VAL A 171 14.19 7.70 -10.70
C VAL A 171 12.77 8.17 -10.41
N SER A 172 12.46 9.46 -10.60
CA SER A 172 11.09 9.96 -10.43
C SER A 172 10.13 9.37 -11.45
N GLU A 173 10.53 9.27 -12.73
CA GLU A 173 9.69 8.67 -13.78
C GLU A 173 9.35 7.21 -13.47
N ASP A 174 10.35 6.41 -13.07
CA ASP A 174 10.15 5.01 -12.69
C ASP A 174 9.24 4.84 -11.46
N LEU A 175 9.37 5.74 -10.47
CA LEU A 175 8.50 5.76 -9.29
C LEU A 175 7.05 6.12 -9.64
N GLU A 176 6.86 7.07 -10.56
CA GLU A 176 5.54 7.48 -11.06
C GLU A 176 4.85 6.35 -11.83
N VAL A 177 5.58 5.60 -12.66
CA VAL A 177 5.06 4.44 -13.41
C VAL A 177 4.49 3.37 -12.47
N MET A 178 5.09 3.18 -11.29
CA MET A 178 4.58 2.22 -10.29
C MET A 178 3.27 2.65 -9.64
N LEU A 179 3.02 3.97 -9.57
CA LEU A 179 1.83 4.53 -8.95
C LEU A 179 0.64 4.63 -9.90
N VAL A 180 0.86 4.57 -11.22
CA VAL A 180 -0.20 4.64 -12.24
C VAL A 180 -1.42 3.76 -11.92
N PRO A 181 -1.28 2.49 -11.48
CA PRO A 181 -2.45 1.65 -11.19
C PRO A 181 -3.36 2.20 -10.08
N PHE A 182 -2.87 3.02 -9.14
CA PHE A 182 -3.76 3.65 -8.15
C PHE A 182 -4.80 4.55 -8.78
N GLY A 183 -4.53 5.04 -10.00
CA GLY A 183 -5.50 5.76 -10.80
C GLY A 183 -6.73 4.92 -11.13
N ASP A 184 -6.70 3.59 -11.03
CA ASP A 184 -7.89 2.78 -11.25
C ASP A 184 -8.87 2.79 -10.06
N LEU A 185 -8.43 3.25 -8.89
CA LEU A 185 -9.28 3.45 -7.71
C LEU A 185 -10.07 4.75 -7.88
N ARG A 186 -11.35 4.65 -8.21
CA ARG A 186 -12.27 5.80 -8.39
C ARG A 186 -13.13 6.05 -7.15
N GLY A 187 -13.61 7.28 -6.98
CA GLY A 187 -14.55 7.65 -5.92
C GLY A 187 -13.97 7.69 -4.50
N VAL A 188 -12.65 7.86 -4.35
CA VAL A 188 -12.00 7.98 -3.04
C VAL A 188 -12.28 9.36 -2.46
N ARG A 189 -12.79 9.46 -1.22
CA ARG A 189 -13.17 10.77 -0.63
C ARG A 189 -11.96 11.63 -0.25
N GLU A 190 -10.95 11.02 0.34
CA GLU A 190 -9.72 11.70 0.76
C GLU A 190 -8.48 10.94 0.30
N VAL A 191 -7.61 11.61 -0.47
CA VAL A 191 -6.34 11.05 -0.95
C VAL A 191 -5.19 11.97 -0.55
N GLN A 192 -4.18 11.37 0.08
CA GLN A 192 -2.93 12.04 0.43
C GLN A 192 -1.76 11.25 -0.18
N ILE A 193 -0.96 11.89 -1.03
CA ILE A 193 0.22 11.27 -1.64
C ILE A 193 1.45 12.02 -1.14
N SER A 194 2.46 11.30 -0.67
CA SER A 194 3.67 11.86 -0.07
C SER A 194 4.90 11.01 -0.42
N GLY A 195 6.09 11.59 -0.35
CA GLY A 195 7.35 10.84 -0.52
C GLY A 195 8.17 11.29 -1.73
N ALA A 196 8.88 10.36 -2.36
CA ALA A 196 9.76 10.60 -3.51
C ALA A 196 8.97 10.64 -4.84
N VAL A 197 8.03 11.57 -4.97
CA VAL A 197 7.19 11.74 -6.19
C VAL A 197 7.08 13.22 -6.52
N THR A 198 6.93 13.59 -7.79
CA THR A 198 6.66 15.00 -8.15
C THR A 198 5.28 15.45 -7.70
N ASP A 199 5.17 16.68 -7.21
CA ASP A 199 3.90 17.24 -6.75
C ASP A 199 2.85 17.34 -7.87
N LYS A 200 3.32 17.59 -9.10
CA LYS A 200 2.45 17.64 -10.29
C LYS A 200 1.78 16.29 -10.55
N PHE A 201 2.55 15.20 -10.52
CA PHE A 201 2.01 13.86 -10.69
C PHE A 201 1.09 13.47 -9.53
N ALA A 202 1.50 13.75 -8.28
CA ALA A 202 0.70 13.48 -7.09
C ALA A 202 -0.68 14.17 -7.15
N THR A 203 -0.73 15.42 -7.62
CA THR A 203 -1.99 16.17 -7.78
C THR A 203 -2.86 15.56 -8.87
N SER A 204 -2.29 15.24 -10.04
CA SER A 204 -3.03 14.60 -11.13
C SER A 204 -3.58 13.22 -10.75
N LEU A 205 -2.78 12.42 -10.04
CA LEU A 205 -3.21 11.09 -9.56
C LEU A 205 -4.32 11.21 -8.51
N LYS A 206 -4.23 12.20 -7.62
CA LYS A 206 -5.27 12.50 -6.63
C LYS A 206 -6.60 12.88 -7.29
N GLU A 207 -6.58 13.76 -8.28
CA GLU A 207 -7.78 14.15 -9.04
C GLU A 207 -8.41 12.94 -9.73
N LYS A 208 -7.59 12.10 -10.37
CA LYS A 208 -8.03 10.83 -10.95
C LYS A 208 -8.70 9.96 -9.90
N MET A 209 -8.10 9.76 -8.74
CA MET A 209 -8.67 8.88 -7.71
C MET A 209 -9.97 9.41 -7.10
N MET A 210 -10.13 10.73 -7.03
CA MET A 210 -11.35 11.38 -6.54
C MET A 210 -12.47 11.42 -7.58
N SER A 211 -12.13 11.31 -8.87
CA SER A 211 -13.13 11.29 -9.94
C SER A 211 -14.07 10.08 -9.83
N LEU A 212 -15.32 10.29 -10.27
CA LEU A 212 -16.39 9.28 -10.32
C LEU A 212 -16.56 8.66 -11.72
N GLU A 213 -15.66 8.98 -12.66
CA GLU A 213 -15.73 8.45 -14.02
C GLU A 213 -15.55 6.94 -14.01
N LYS A 214 -16.54 6.21 -14.56
CA LYS A 214 -16.49 4.76 -14.70
C LYS A 214 -15.36 4.40 -15.68
N LEU A 215 -14.52 3.46 -15.27
CA LEU A 215 -13.49 2.88 -16.13
C LEU A 215 -14.08 1.81 -17.03
N ASP A 216 -13.62 1.76 -18.27
CA ASP A 216 -14.05 0.82 -19.30
C ASP A 216 -13.79 -0.65 -18.88
N GLU A 217 -14.86 -1.45 -18.76
CA GLU A 217 -14.83 -2.86 -18.32
C GLU A 217 -13.84 -3.73 -19.12
N ALA A 218 -13.67 -3.43 -20.42
CA ALA A 218 -12.76 -4.15 -21.31
C ALA A 218 -11.25 -3.91 -21.07
N ALA A 219 -10.88 -2.81 -20.40
CA ALA A 219 -9.49 -2.55 -20.00
C ALA A 219 -9.10 -3.36 -18.75
N ILE A 220 -10.09 -3.75 -17.95
CA ILE A 220 -9.94 -4.36 -16.62
C ILE A 220 -9.69 -5.86 -16.72
N GLU A 221 -10.45 -6.56 -17.58
CA GLU A 221 -10.24 -7.99 -17.84
C GLU A 221 -8.84 -8.28 -18.39
N ARG A 222 -8.28 -7.37 -19.19
CA ARG A 222 -6.90 -7.47 -19.68
C ARG A 222 -5.87 -7.31 -18.56
N SER A 223 -6.15 -6.47 -17.57
CA SER A 223 -5.25 -6.28 -16.41
C SER A 223 -5.24 -7.51 -15.50
N LEU A 224 -6.40 -8.15 -15.29
CA LEU A 224 -6.54 -9.36 -14.49
C LEU A 224 -5.82 -10.58 -15.09
N LYS A 225 -5.94 -10.81 -16.41
CA LYS A 225 -5.26 -11.92 -17.10
C LYS A 225 -3.72 -11.80 -17.08
N ASN A 226 -3.18 -10.60 -16.92
CA ASN A 226 -1.73 -10.37 -16.85
C ASN A 226 -1.12 -10.63 -15.45
N LEU A 227 -1.95 -10.97 -14.44
CA LEU A 227 -1.55 -11.18 -13.05
C LEU A 227 -1.38 -12.65 -12.65
N GLU A 228 -1.77 -13.62 -13.50
CA GLU A 228 -1.45 -15.04 -13.29
C GLU A 228 0.06 -15.24 -13.43
N MET A 229 0.75 -15.22 -12.29
CA MET A 229 2.11 -15.71 -12.22
C MET A 229 2.09 -17.22 -12.40
N ALA A 230 2.60 -17.70 -13.53
CA ALA A 230 3.24 -19.01 -13.51
C ALA A 230 4.29 -19.01 -12.38
N PRO A 231 4.41 -20.07 -11.57
CA PRO A 231 5.45 -20.16 -10.56
C PRO A 231 6.80 -20.14 -11.28
N SER A 232 7.43 -18.97 -11.37
CA SER A 232 8.78 -18.87 -11.88
C SER A 232 9.70 -19.53 -10.85
N PRO A 233 10.51 -20.52 -11.23
CA PRO A 233 11.49 -21.08 -10.32
C PRO A 233 12.41 -19.96 -9.85
N GLN A 234 12.46 -19.72 -8.54
CA GLN A 234 13.46 -18.88 -7.92
C GLN A 234 14.82 -19.58 -8.08
N LEU A 235 15.52 -19.28 -9.17
CA LEU A 235 16.93 -19.59 -9.30
C LEU A 235 17.71 -18.28 -9.17
N CYS A 236 17.79 -17.77 -7.94
CA CYS A 236 18.89 -16.90 -7.56
C CYS A 236 20.11 -17.81 -7.41
N VAL A 237 20.85 -18.04 -8.49
CA VAL A 237 22.16 -18.67 -8.41
C VAL A 237 23.08 -17.68 -7.70
N TYR A 238 23.36 -17.93 -6.43
CA TYR A 238 24.48 -17.31 -5.75
C TYR A 238 25.75 -17.83 -6.41
N GLY A 239 26.28 -17.06 -7.37
CA GLY A 239 27.63 -17.24 -7.85
C GLY A 239 28.61 -16.79 -6.77
N ASN A 240 28.79 -17.63 -5.76
CA ASN A 240 29.90 -17.52 -4.84
C ASN A 240 30.68 -18.84 -4.87
N ASP A 241 31.08 -19.23 -6.09
CA ASP A 241 32.11 -20.22 -6.36
C ASP A 241 32.81 -19.78 -7.65
N MET A 242 33.75 -18.86 -7.51
CA MET A 242 34.88 -18.77 -8.43
C MET A 242 36.16 -18.67 -7.62
N THR A 243 36.95 -19.74 -7.75
CA THR A 243 38.32 -20.03 -7.32
C THR A 243 38.59 -20.22 -5.83
#